data_AF-V9QE60-F1
#
_entry.id   AF-V9QE60-F1
#
_cell.length_a   1.000
_cell.length_b   1.000
_cell.length_c   1.000
_cell.angle_alpha   90.00
_cell.angle_beta   90.00
_cell.angle_gamma   90.00
#
_symmetry.space_group_name_H-M   'P 1'
#
loop_
_entity.id
_entity.type
_entity.pdbx_description
1 polymer ?
#
loop_
_entity_poly.entity_id
_entity_poly.type
_entity_poly.pdbx_seq_one_letter_code
_entity_poly.pdbx_strand_id
1 'polypeptide(L)'
;FFTFHFILPFIIAGLSMIHLLFLHQTGSSNPTGLNPNPDKIPFHPYYSYKDILGFIIMLTALTSLSTFAPNLLGEPDNFTPTNPLVTPPHIKPEWYFLFAYAILRSIPNKLGGVLALLFSILILFLTPFTHTSKQRS
;
A
#
# COMPACT_ATOMS: atom_id res chain seq x y z
N PHE A 1 -18.54 0.38 11.42
CA PHE A 1 -17.12 0.11 11.12
C PHE A 1 -16.80 -1.37 11.09
N PHE A 2 -17.09 -2.15 12.13
CA PHE A 2 -16.79 -3.60 12.18
C PHE A 2 -17.27 -4.38 10.94
N THR A 3 -18.55 -4.26 10.56
CA THR A 3 -19.10 -4.96 9.39
C THR A 3 -18.36 -4.63 8.09
N PHE A 4 -18.00 -3.36 7.88
CA PHE A 4 -17.20 -2.93 6.72
C PHE A 4 -15.77 -3.49 6.79
N HIS A 5 -15.13 -3.40 7.95
CA HIS A 5 -13.79 -3.96 8.16
C HIS A 5 -13.74 -5.47 7.90
N PHE A 6 -14.81 -6.19 8.22
CA PHE A 6 -14.92 -7.63 7.95
C PHE A 6 -15.09 -7.94 6.47
N ILE A 7 -15.97 -7.22 5.75
CA ILE A 7 -16.28 -7.55 4.34
C ILE A 7 -15.22 -7.04 3.34
N LEU A 8 -14.58 -5.90 3.62
CA LEU A 8 -13.63 -5.27 2.69
C LEU A 8 -12.43 -6.15 2.30
N PRO A 9 -11.79 -6.92 3.20
CA PRO A 9 -10.72 -7.84 2.83
C PRO A 9 -11.12 -8.87 1.76
N PHE A 10 -12.36 -9.37 1.78
CA PHE A 10 -12.86 -10.31 0.77
C PHE A 10 -13.10 -9.63 -0.57
N ILE A 11 -13.57 -8.38 -0.55
CA ILE A 11 -13.69 -7.56 -1.77
C ILE A 11 -12.29 -7.31 -2.36
N ILE A 12 -11.30 -6.98 -1.53
CA ILE A 12 -9.91 -6.82 -1.94
C ILE A 12 -9.36 -8.12 -2.55
N ALA A 13 -9.62 -9.28 -1.94
CA ALA A 13 -9.22 -10.57 -2.52
C ALA A 13 -9.83 -10.80 -3.91
N GLY A 14 -11.11 -10.49 -4.11
CA GLY A 14 -11.76 -10.53 -5.42
C GLY A 14 -11.13 -9.58 -6.45
N LEU A 15 -10.85 -8.34 -6.05
CA LEU A 15 -10.17 -7.36 -6.90
C LEU A 15 -8.74 -7.78 -7.24
N SER A 16 -8.01 -8.42 -6.32
CA SER A 16 -6.67 -8.97 -6.56
C SER A 16 -6.70 -10.08 -7.62
N MET A 17 -7.74 -10.92 -7.66
CA MET A 17 -7.91 -11.92 -8.72
C MET A 17 -8.15 -11.29 -10.09
N ILE A 18 -8.97 -10.23 -10.14
CA ILE A 18 -9.19 -9.46 -11.38
C ILE A 18 -7.89 -8.77 -11.82
N HIS A 19 -7.13 -8.22 -10.88
CA HIS A 19 -5.82 -7.64 -11.15
C HIS A 19 -4.85 -8.67 -11.77
N LEU A 20 -4.76 -9.87 -11.19
CA LEU A 20 -3.93 -10.95 -11.72
C LEU A 20 -4.41 -11.47 -13.09
N LEU A 21 -5.72 -11.50 -13.33
CA LEU A 21 -6.28 -11.85 -14.64
C LEU A 21 -5.79 -10.90 -15.73
N PHE A 22 -5.86 -9.59 -15.50
CA PHE A 22 -5.35 -8.60 -16.46
C PHE A 22 -3.83 -8.68 -16.62
N LEU A 23 -3.09 -8.92 -15.53
CA LEU A 23 -1.65 -9.14 -15.60
C LEU A 23 -1.30 -10.35 -16.47
N HIS A 24 -2.05 -11.45 -16.37
CA HIS A 24 -1.80 -12.66 -17.16
C HIS A 24 -2.11 -12.51 -18.65
N GLN A 25 -2.95 -11.53 -19.04
CA GLN A 25 -3.20 -11.25 -20.45
C GLN A 25 -1.95 -10.67 -21.16
N THR A 26 -1.15 -9.87 -20.46
CA THR A 26 0.05 -9.22 -21.03
C THR A 26 1.36 -9.86 -20.58
N GLY A 27 1.36 -10.52 -19.42
CA GLY A 27 2.56 -10.92 -18.69
C GLY A 27 3.22 -9.76 -17.95
N SER A 28 4.20 -10.09 -17.10
CA SER A 28 4.99 -9.12 -16.32
C SER A 28 5.92 -8.29 -17.20
N SER A 29 6.17 -7.03 -16.80
CA SER A 29 7.28 -6.23 -17.32
C SER A 29 8.62 -6.69 -16.73
N ASN A 30 9.72 -6.13 -17.24
CA ASN A 30 11.07 -6.38 -16.75
C ASN A 30 11.84 -5.04 -16.63
N PRO A 31 12.98 -5.00 -15.92
CA PRO A 31 13.70 -3.76 -15.63
C PRO A 31 14.13 -2.94 -16.85
N THR A 32 14.31 -3.57 -18.02
CA THR A 32 14.71 -2.86 -19.25
C THR A 32 13.54 -2.13 -19.92
N GLY A 33 12.29 -2.46 -19.56
CA GLY A 33 11.10 -1.95 -20.21
C GLY A 33 10.86 -2.50 -21.63
N LEU A 34 11.76 -3.33 -22.16
CA LEU A 34 11.66 -3.95 -23.49
C LEU A 34 10.80 -5.22 -23.46
N ASN A 35 10.48 -5.77 -24.64
CA ASN A 35 9.70 -6.99 -24.77
C ASN A 35 10.44 -8.21 -24.15
N PRO A 36 9.90 -8.86 -23.11
CA PRO A 36 10.55 -10.00 -22.46
C PRO A 36 10.41 -11.32 -23.22
N ASN A 37 9.58 -11.39 -24.27
CA ASN A 37 9.28 -12.66 -24.98
C ASN A 37 10.49 -13.47 -25.44
N PRO A 38 11.61 -12.87 -25.91
CA PRO A 38 12.76 -13.63 -26.38
C PRO A 38 13.45 -14.48 -25.29
N ASP A 39 13.29 -14.14 -24.02
CA ASP A 39 14.01 -14.75 -22.89
C ASP A 39 13.07 -15.05 -21.72
N LYS A 40 11.99 -15.77 -22.02
CA LYS A 40 11.05 -16.23 -20.99
C LYS A 40 11.54 -17.52 -20.33
N ILE A 41 11.50 -17.53 -19.00
CA ILE A 41 11.71 -18.72 -18.18
C ILE A 41 10.38 -19.15 -17.52
N PRO A 42 10.19 -20.45 -17.24
CA PRO A 42 9.00 -20.90 -16.53
C PRO A 42 8.95 -20.31 -15.11
N PHE A 43 7.75 -20.13 -14.55
CA PHE A 43 7.59 -19.62 -13.19
C PHE A 43 8.21 -20.54 -12.14
N HIS A 44 7.94 -21.85 -12.27
CA HIS A 44 8.56 -22.88 -11.44
C HIS A 44 9.75 -23.51 -12.20
N PRO A 45 10.92 -23.72 -11.56
CA PRO A 45 11.22 -23.51 -10.13
C PRO A 45 11.68 -22.09 -9.77
N TYR A 46 12.02 -21.26 -10.77
CA TYR A 46 12.78 -20.04 -10.59
C TYR A 46 12.12 -19.00 -9.67
N TYR A 47 10.93 -18.52 -10.03
CA TYR A 47 10.22 -17.54 -9.24
C TYR A 47 9.57 -18.15 -8.00
N SER A 48 9.18 -19.43 -8.04
CA SER A 48 8.67 -20.12 -6.84
C SER A 48 9.67 -20.11 -5.68
N TYR A 49 10.94 -20.46 -5.92
CA TYR A 49 11.96 -20.43 -4.87
C TYR A 49 12.36 -19.01 -4.47
N LYS A 50 12.38 -18.07 -5.42
CA LYS A 50 12.61 -16.65 -5.13
C LYS A 50 11.52 -16.09 -4.21
N ASP A 51 10.26 -16.42 -4.47
CA ASP A 51 9.12 -15.98 -3.67
C ASP A 51 9.14 -16.62 -2.27
N ILE A 52 9.49 -17.91 -2.16
CA ILE A 52 9.68 -18.57 -0.86
C ILE A 52 10.74 -17.84 -0.02
N LEU A 53 11.88 -17.46 -0.62
CA LEU A 53 12.89 -16.67 0.08
C LEU A 53 12.32 -15.31 0.53
N GLY A 54 11.56 -14.64 -0.33
CA GLY A 54 10.86 -13.40 0.02
C GLY A 54 9.90 -13.56 1.21
N PHE A 55 9.11 -14.63 1.22
CA PHE A 55 8.22 -14.96 2.34
C PHE A 55 8.98 -15.25 3.63
N ILE A 56 10.11 -15.96 3.57
CA ILE A 56 10.96 -16.19 4.74
C ILE A 56 11.42 -14.85 5.33
N ILE A 57 11.96 -13.95 4.50
CA ILE A 57 12.41 -12.62 4.95
C ILE A 57 11.25 -11.83 5.57
N MET A 58 10.09 -11.79 4.91
CA MET A 58 8.91 -11.07 5.39
C MET A 58 8.41 -11.63 6.74
N LEU A 59 8.32 -12.95 6.88
CA LEU A 59 7.86 -13.60 8.11
C LEU A 59 8.87 -13.42 9.24
N THR A 60 10.18 -13.50 8.97
CA THR A 60 11.22 -13.19 9.96
C THR A 60 11.11 -11.74 10.43
N ALA A 61 10.92 -10.78 9.53
CA ALA A 61 10.72 -9.38 9.91
C ALA A 61 9.45 -9.20 10.76
N LEU A 62 8.32 -9.75 10.32
CA LEU A 62 7.04 -9.66 11.04
C LEU A 62 7.12 -10.29 12.44
N THR A 63 7.68 -11.49 12.53
CA THR A 63 7.86 -12.18 13.82
C THR A 63 8.82 -11.45 14.73
N SER A 64 9.94 -10.93 14.22
CA SER A 64 10.86 -10.14 15.03
C SER A 64 10.21 -8.87 15.58
N LEU A 65 9.40 -8.18 14.77
CA LEU A 65 8.65 -7.00 15.22
C LEU A 65 7.63 -7.39 16.29
N SER A 66 6.85 -8.45 16.07
CA SER A 66 5.78 -8.84 17.01
C SER A 66 6.31 -9.41 18.33
N THR A 67 7.46 -10.07 18.34
CA THR A 67 8.04 -10.67 19.55
C THR A 67 8.91 -9.70 20.32
N PHE A 68 9.78 -8.94 19.64
CA PHE A 68 10.77 -8.09 20.31
C PHE A 68 10.30 -6.64 20.48
N ALA A 69 9.43 -6.13 19.61
CA ALA A 69 9.00 -4.74 19.64
C ALA A 69 7.53 -4.53 19.19
N PRO A 70 6.56 -5.22 19.82
CA PRO A 70 5.16 -5.26 19.34
C PRO A 70 4.48 -3.90 19.25
N ASN A 71 4.89 -2.94 20.08
CA ASN A 71 4.30 -1.61 20.14
C ASN A 71 5.13 -0.54 19.40
N LEU A 72 6.21 -0.91 18.69
CA LEU A 72 7.12 0.04 18.04
C LEU A 72 6.42 0.92 16.99
N LEU A 73 5.43 0.36 16.29
CA LEU A 73 4.68 1.06 15.23
C LEU A 73 3.31 1.57 15.72
N GLY A 74 2.98 1.40 17.00
CA GLY A 74 1.70 1.79 17.59
C GLY A 74 1.77 3.12 18.34
N GLU A 75 0.60 3.72 18.58
CA GLU A 75 0.49 4.96 19.36
C GLU A 75 0.12 4.65 20.82
N PRO A 76 0.90 5.11 21.82
CA PRO A 76 0.60 4.87 23.24
C PRO A 76 -0.80 5.32 23.68
N ASP A 77 -1.31 6.40 23.09
CA ASP A 77 -2.63 6.95 23.42
C ASP A 77 -3.77 5.95 23.15
N ASN A 78 -3.60 5.00 22.22
CA ASN A 78 -4.60 3.97 21.90
C ASN A 78 -4.76 2.90 22.99
N PHE A 79 -3.90 2.88 24.02
CA PHE A 79 -4.08 2.04 25.21
C PHE A 79 -5.01 2.67 26.24
N THR A 80 -5.34 3.96 26.10
CA THR A 80 -6.34 4.62 26.94
C THR A 80 -7.73 4.51 26.31
N PRO A 81 -8.78 4.14 27.08
CA PRO A 81 -10.14 4.12 26.55
C PRO A 81 -10.57 5.48 26.02
N THR A 82 -11.28 5.50 24.89
CA THR A 82 -11.71 6.74 24.24
C THR A 82 -12.57 7.60 25.16
N ASN A 83 -12.23 8.89 25.28
CA ASN A 83 -13.05 9.90 25.93
C ASN A 83 -13.53 10.94 24.90
N PRO A 84 -14.84 11.03 24.60
CA PRO A 84 -15.34 11.97 23.59
C PRO A 84 -15.21 13.45 23.98
N LEU A 85 -14.91 13.75 25.25
CA LEU A 85 -14.76 15.12 25.77
C LEU A 85 -13.30 15.60 25.78
N VAL A 86 -12.33 14.73 25.52
CA VAL A 86 -10.90 15.03 25.63
C VAL A 86 -10.17 14.59 24.37
N THR A 87 -9.50 15.53 23.71
CA THR A 87 -8.62 15.23 22.57
C THR A 87 -7.16 15.19 23.03
N PRO A 88 -6.40 14.13 22.71
CA PRO A 88 -4.97 14.10 22.99
C PRO A 88 -4.22 15.26 22.30
N PRO A 89 -3.19 15.85 22.93
CA PRO A 89 -2.53 17.05 22.43
C PRO A 89 -1.81 16.85 21.08
N HIS A 90 -1.36 15.63 20.79
CA HIS A 90 -0.61 15.30 19.57
C HIS A 90 -1.32 14.23 18.73
N ILE A 91 -2.65 14.30 18.64
CA ILE A 91 -3.44 13.37 17.82
C ILE A 91 -2.94 13.33 16.37
N LYS A 92 -2.62 12.12 15.91
CA LYS A 92 -2.14 11.84 14.55
C LYS A 92 -2.62 10.44 14.15
N PRO A 93 -2.76 10.15 12.85
CA PRO A 93 -3.06 8.81 12.40
C PRO A 93 -1.82 7.90 12.49
N GLU A 94 -2.02 6.63 12.20
CA GLU A 94 -0.95 5.65 12.08
C GLU A 94 0.08 6.07 11.00
N TRP A 95 1.30 5.57 11.15
CA TRP A 95 2.47 6.00 10.39
C TRP A 95 2.27 5.95 8.87
N TYR A 96 1.54 4.96 8.36
CA TYR A 96 1.29 4.77 6.92
C TYR A 96 0.32 5.82 6.32
N PHE A 97 -0.37 6.61 7.15
CA PHE A 97 -1.19 7.75 6.70
C PHE A 97 -0.53 9.12 6.88
N LEU A 98 0.67 9.19 7.49
CA LEU A 98 1.30 10.47 7.83
C LEU A 98 1.59 11.35 6.60
N PHE A 99 1.95 10.76 5.46
CA PHE A 99 2.19 11.53 4.22
C PHE A 99 0.92 12.28 3.77
N ALA A 100 -0.22 11.59 3.80
CA ALA A 100 -1.51 12.12 3.38
C ALA A 100 -2.05 13.13 4.40
N TYR A 101 -1.86 12.85 5.68
CA TYR A 101 -2.17 13.77 6.78
C TYR A 101 -1.34 15.08 6.72
N ALA A 102 -0.07 15.00 6.32
CA ALA A 102 0.76 16.18 6.09
C ALA A 102 0.21 17.04 4.93
N ILE A 103 -0.20 16.42 3.82
CA ILE A 103 -0.84 17.10 2.69
C ILE A 103 -2.14 17.81 3.13
N LEU A 104 -3.00 17.10 3.87
CA LEU A 104 -4.25 17.66 4.41
C LEU A 104 -4.01 18.94 5.23
N ARG A 105 -3.02 18.92 6.14
CA ARG A 105 -2.69 20.05 7.02
C ARG A 105 -1.94 21.19 6.35
N SER A 106 -1.36 20.96 5.17
CA SER A 106 -0.58 21.97 4.45
C SER A 106 -1.46 23.05 3.80
N ILE A 107 -2.76 22.78 3.64
CA ILE A 107 -3.70 23.72 3.02
C ILE A 107 -4.58 24.35 4.10
N PRO A 108 -4.50 25.67 4.34
CA PRO A 108 -5.28 26.38 5.35
C PRO A 108 -6.74 26.64 4.90
N ASN A 109 -7.37 25.63 4.30
CA ASN A 109 -8.77 25.64 3.88
C ASN A 109 -9.34 24.22 4.05
N LYS A 110 -10.48 24.10 4.75
CA LYS A 110 -11.09 22.80 5.07
C LYS A 110 -11.42 21.98 3.81
N LEU A 111 -12.07 22.59 2.82
CA LEU A 111 -12.43 21.91 1.57
C LEU A 111 -11.18 21.60 0.74
N GLY A 112 -10.28 22.58 0.59
CA GLY A 112 -9.04 22.43 -0.16
C GLY A 112 -8.15 21.31 0.38
N GLY A 113 -7.99 21.22 1.70
CA GLY A 113 -7.24 20.14 2.34
C GLY A 113 -7.86 18.76 2.11
N VAL A 114 -9.19 18.63 2.22
CA VAL A 114 -9.89 17.35 1.96
C VAL A 114 -9.76 16.94 0.50
N LEU A 115 -9.90 17.88 -0.43
CA LEU A 115 -9.69 17.61 -1.85
C LEU A 115 -8.24 17.20 -2.14
N ALA A 116 -7.25 17.88 -1.55
CA ALA A 116 -5.85 17.52 -1.72
C ALA A 116 -5.50 16.14 -1.15
N LEU A 117 -6.08 15.77 0.00
CA LEU A 117 -5.97 14.43 0.56
C LEU A 117 -6.52 13.36 -0.41
N LEU A 118 -7.69 13.60 -1.00
CA LEU A 118 -8.28 12.69 -1.98
C LEU A 118 -7.41 12.61 -3.25
N PHE A 119 -6.94 13.75 -3.75
CA PHE A 119 -6.08 13.81 -4.93
C PHE A 119 -4.68 13.22 -4.70
N SER A 120 -4.16 13.17 -3.47
CA SER A 120 -2.86 12.54 -3.21
C SER A 120 -2.84 11.04 -3.52
N ILE A 121 -4.01 10.40 -3.56
CA ILE A 121 -4.16 9.00 -3.98
C ILE A 121 -4.65 8.93 -5.43
N LEU A 122 -5.66 9.73 -5.80
CA LEU A 122 -6.23 9.68 -7.16
C LEU A 122 -5.25 10.10 -8.26
N ILE A 123 -4.21 10.88 -7.93
CA ILE A 123 -3.17 11.26 -8.90
C ILE A 123 -2.49 10.03 -9.53
N LEU A 124 -2.50 8.87 -8.88
CA LEU A 124 -1.98 7.62 -9.43
C LEU A 124 -2.67 7.22 -10.75
N PHE A 125 -3.95 7.56 -10.94
CA PHE A 125 -4.68 7.30 -12.18
C PHE A 125 -4.24 8.18 -13.35
N LEU A 126 -3.59 9.32 -13.08
CA LEU A 126 -3.05 10.22 -14.10
C LEU A 126 -1.67 9.80 -14.61
N THR A 127 -1.00 8.86 -13.92
CA THR A 127 0.35 8.42 -14.27
C THR A 127 0.50 7.92 -15.72
N PRO A 128 -0.44 7.12 -16.29
CA PRO A 128 -0.29 6.67 -17.68
C PRO A 128 -0.49 7.79 -18.71
N PHE A 129 -1.30 8.80 -18.39
CA PHE A 129 -1.65 9.90 -19.30
C PHE A 129 -0.61 11.02 -19.32
N THR A 130 0.25 11.06 -18.31
CA THR A 130 1.30 12.09 -18.16
C THR A 130 2.68 11.58 -18.57
N HIS A 131 2.80 10.31 -18.96
CA HIS A 131 4.06 9.72 -19.42
C HIS A 131 4.44 10.26 -20.81
N THR A 132 5.55 10.99 -20.88
CA THR A 132 6.05 11.59 -22.13
C THR A 132 7.29 10.89 -22.70
N SER A 133 7.93 10.01 -21.92
CA SER A 133 9.13 9.31 -22.37
C SER A 133 8.80 8.34 -23.50
N LYS A 134 9.68 8.29 -24.50
CA LYS A 134 9.62 7.26 -25.56
C LYS A 134 10.01 5.87 -25.04
N GLN A 135 10.65 5.80 -23.88
CA GLN A 135 11.03 4.57 -23.18
C GLN A 135 10.06 4.28 -22.05
N ARG A 136 9.82 2.99 -21.77
CA ARG A 136 8.85 2.55 -20.76
C ARG A 136 9.38 2.61 -19.32
N SER A 137 10.62 2.16 -19.11
CA SER A 137 11.29 2.08 -17.80
C SER A 137 12.00 3.38 -17.47
#